data_AF-A0A183KRX7-F1
#
_entry.id   AF-A0A183KRX7-F1
#
_cell.length_a   1.000
_cell.length_b   1.000
_cell.length_c   1.000
_cell.angle_alpha   90.00
_cell.angle_beta   90.00
_cell.angle_gamma   90.00
#
_symmetry.space_group_name_H-M   'P 1'
#
loop_
_entity.id
_entity.type
_entity.pdbx_description
1 polymer ?
#
loop_
_entity_poly.entity_id
_entity_poly.type
_entity_poly.pdbx_seq_one_letter_code
_entity_poly.pdbx_strand_id
1 'polypeptide(L)'
;MTPTSEERITIALQKITQKLGKCFLENVEHKCSHIRSKDATWFNNIVQDIVADFQKNSSEACAAVLSQYDINNKEILLEQANKTLNHTKSWRPSGDPEIDIRAHLLPLNKSYMENLSSYSQELDSELGRRSEELRRLRQTLYDEVIEFRSLAEKLQNVSSSSNV
;
A
#
# COMPACT_ATOMS: atom_id res chain seq x y z
N MET A 1 -17.44 -23.91 2.42
CA MET A 1 -16.33 -22.97 2.17
C MET A 1 -16.05 -22.96 0.67
N THR A 2 -15.88 -21.78 0.07
CA THR A 2 -15.44 -21.65 -1.32
C THR A 2 -13.98 -22.05 -1.44
N PRO A 3 -13.59 -22.85 -2.45
CA PRO A 3 -12.21 -23.28 -2.59
C PRO A 3 -11.29 -22.09 -2.91
N THR A 4 -10.07 -22.12 -2.36
CA THR A 4 -9.06 -21.08 -2.61
C THR A 4 -8.63 -21.07 -4.07
N SER A 5 -7.96 -20.00 -4.52
CA SER A 5 -7.39 -19.98 -5.87
C SER A 5 -6.41 -21.12 -6.13
N GLU A 6 -5.55 -21.45 -5.18
CA GLU A 6 -4.64 -22.59 -5.31
C GLU A 6 -5.36 -23.93 -5.40
N GLU A 7 -6.40 -24.14 -4.61
CA GLU A 7 -7.25 -25.33 -4.68
C GLU A 7 -7.93 -25.43 -6.05
N ARG A 8 -8.47 -24.32 -6.57
CA ARG A 8 -9.10 -24.28 -7.90
C ARG A 8 -8.11 -24.62 -9.01
N ILE A 9 -6.88 -24.09 -8.95
CA ILE A 9 -5.83 -24.40 -9.93
C ILE A 9 -5.41 -25.88 -9.83
N THR A 10 -5.24 -26.39 -8.60
CA THR A 10 -4.88 -27.80 -8.36
C THR A 10 -5.94 -28.74 -8.91
N ILE A 11 -7.23 -28.47 -8.66
CA ILE A 11 -8.35 -29.25 -9.20
C ILE A 11 -8.38 -29.19 -10.73
N ALA A 12 -8.15 -28.02 -11.32
CA ALA A 12 -8.11 -27.88 -12.78
C ALA A 12 -6.96 -28.69 -13.39
N LEU A 13 -5.77 -28.64 -12.79
CA LEU A 13 -4.63 -29.44 -13.23
C LEU A 13 -4.92 -30.94 -13.15
N GLN A 14 -5.47 -31.42 -12.03
CA GLN A 14 -5.83 -32.83 -11.87
C GLN A 14 -6.77 -33.30 -12.98
N LYS A 15 -7.78 -32.50 -13.35
CA LYS A 15 -8.68 -32.82 -14.46
C LYS A 15 -7.94 -32.90 -15.81
N ILE A 16 -7.00 -31.99 -16.05
CA ILE A 16 -6.20 -31.96 -17.27
C ILE A 16 -5.29 -33.19 -17.35
N THR A 17 -4.53 -33.48 -16.29
CA THR A 17 -3.56 -34.59 -16.28
C THR A 17 -4.26 -35.96 -16.33
N GLN A 18 -5.44 -36.09 -15.72
CA GLN A 18 -6.28 -37.28 -15.87
C GLN A 18 -6.76 -37.48 -17.31
N LYS A 19 -7.24 -36.41 -17.97
CA LYS A 19 -7.73 -36.49 -19.35
C LYS A 19 -6.60 -36.80 -20.33
N LEU A 20 -5.43 -36.18 -20.15
CA LEU A 20 -4.24 -36.46 -20.95
C LEU A 20 -3.73 -37.88 -20.72
N GLY A 21 -3.69 -38.35 -19.48
CA GLY A 21 -3.31 -39.72 -19.14
C GLY A 21 -4.21 -40.76 -19.80
N LYS A 22 -5.54 -40.53 -19.78
CA LYS A 22 -6.51 -41.39 -20.47
C LYS A 22 -6.30 -41.40 -21.99
N CYS A 23 -6.11 -40.23 -22.60
CA CYS A 23 -5.85 -40.14 -24.05
C CYS A 23 -4.53 -40.82 -24.44
N PHE A 24 -3.50 -40.71 -23.60
CA PHE A 24 -2.23 -41.41 -23.79
C PHE A 24 -2.40 -42.93 -23.73
N LEU A 25 -3.09 -43.43 -22.69
CA LEU A 25 -3.41 -44.86 -22.53
C LEU A 25 -4.12 -45.41 -23.76
N GLU A 26 -5.22 -44.78 -24.19
CA GLU A 26 -6.01 -45.21 -25.35
C GLU A 26 -5.16 -45.27 -26.64
N ASN A 27 -4.31 -44.26 -26.86
CA ASN A 27 -3.44 -44.21 -28.03
C ASN A 27 -2.34 -45.29 -28.00
N VAL A 28 -1.72 -45.49 -26.84
CA VAL A 28 -0.63 -46.46 -26.67
C VAL A 28 -1.15 -47.89 -26.74
N GLU A 29 -2.30 -48.17 -26.12
CA GLU A 29 -2.98 -49.47 -26.24
C GLU A 29 -3.32 -49.82 -27.69
N HIS A 30 -3.83 -48.85 -28.47
CA HIS A 30 -4.17 -49.05 -29.87
C HIS A 30 -2.93 -49.29 -30.75
N LYS A 31 -1.91 -48.42 -30.63
CA LYS A 31 -0.71 -48.48 -31.48
C LYS A 31 0.24 -49.63 -31.12
N CYS A 32 0.29 -50.03 -29.86
CA CYS A 32 1.20 -51.07 -29.37
C CYS A 32 0.49 -52.40 -29.06
N SER A 33 -0.66 -52.65 -29.69
CA SER A 33 -1.48 -53.85 -29.49
C SER A 33 -0.70 -55.17 -29.68
N HIS A 34 0.23 -55.22 -30.64
CA HIS A 34 1.09 -56.38 -30.89
C HIS A 34 2.11 -56.65 -29.76
N ILE A 35 2.54 -55.61 -29.04
CA ILE A 35 3.42 -55.75 -27.88
C ILE A 35 2.59 -56.21 -26.69
N ARG A 36 1.43 -55.57 -26.47
CA ARG A 36 0.46 -55.94 -25.42
C ARG A 36 0.02 -57.41 -25.53
N SER A 37 -0.13 -57.95 -26.73
CA SER A 37 -0.52 -59.35 -26.92
C SER A 37 0.55 -60.36 -26.48
N LYS A 38 1.83 -59.94 -26.35
CA LYS A 38 2.92 -60.81 -25.88
C LYS A 38 2.94 -60.92 -24.36
N ASP A 39 2.70 -59.80 -23.67
CA ASP A 39 2.54 -59.75 -22.21
C ASP A 39 1.66 -58.56 -21.83
N ALA A 40 0.38 -58.84 -21.59
CA ALA A 40 -0.60 -57.80 -21.30
C ALA A 40 -0.42 -57.22 -19.90
N THR A 41 0.02 -58.04 -18.92
CA THR A 41 0.18 -57.60 -17.54
C THR A 41 1.35 -56.66 -17.42
N TRP A 42 2.51 -57.04 -17.96
CA TRP A 42 3.68 -56.15 -18.01
C TRP A 42 3.37 -54.84 -18.74
N PHE A 43 2.73 -54.92 -19.91
CA PHE A 43 2.41 -53.73 -20.70
C PHE A 43 1.48 -52.77 -19.95
N ASN A 44 0.38 -53.28 -19.37
CA ASN A 44 -0.56 -52.44 -18.63
C ASN A 44 0.10 -51.78 -17.42
N ASN A 45 0.96 -52.52 -16.68
CA ASN A 45 1.69 -51.97 -15.53
C ASN A 45 2.61 -50.82 -15.97
N ILE A 46 3.44 -51.02 -16.99
CA ILE A 46 4.38 -49.99 -17.46
C ILE A 46 3.65 -48.73 -17.93
N VAL A 47 2.57 -48.86 -18.70
CA VAL A 47 1.84 -47.68 -19.20
C VAL A 47 1.09 -46.97 -18.07
N GLN A 48 0.56 -47.72 -17.09
CA GLN A 48 -0.03 -47.13 -15.89
C GLN A 48 1.00 -46.39 -15.04
N ASP A 49 2.19 -46.96 -14.84
CA ASP A 49 3.29 -46.33 -14.10
C ASP A 49 3.72 -45.01 -14.77
N ILE A 50 3.86 -44.99 -16.10
CA ILE A 50 4.19 -43.75 -16.85
C ILE A 50 3.12 -42.67 -16.64
N VAL A 51 1.84 -43.03 -16.67
CA VAL A 51 0.75 -42.06 -16.44
C VAL A 51 0.74 -41.57 -14.99
N ALA A 52 0.98 -42.47 -14.04
CA ALA A 52 1.07 -42.12 -12.62
C ALA A 52 2.24 -41.16 -12.36
N ASP A 53 3.41 -41.44 -12.91
CA ASP A 53 4.59 -40.57 -12.83
C ASP A 53 4.33 -39.21 -13.46
N PHE A 54 3.69 -39.17 -14.63
CA PHE A 54 3.30 -37.92 -15.27
C PHE A 54 2.37 -37.08 -14.38
N GLN A 55 1.35 -37.70 -13.78
CA GLN A 55 0.40 -37.02 -12.90
C GLN A 55 1.05 -36.52 -11.61
N LYS A 56 1.93 -37.35 -11.01
CA LYS A 56 2.69 -37.00 -9.81
C LYS A 56 3.63 -35.82 -10.08
N ASN A 57 4.49 -35.94 -11.09
CA ASN A 57 5.47 -34.91 -11.44
C ASN A 57 4.80 -33.58 -11.81
N SER A 58 3.65 -33.64 -12.52
CA SER A 58 2.87 -32.44 -12.84
C SER A 58 2.30 -31.78 -11.58
N SER A 59 1.81 -32.58 -10.63
CA SER A 59 1.26 -32.08 -9.37
C SER A 59 2.35 -31.45 -8.49
N GLU A 60 3.51 -32.08 -8.40
CA GLU A 60 4.67 -31.55 -7.68
C GLU A 60 5.19 -30.24 -8.29
N ALA A 61 5.31 -30.18 -9.62
CA ALA A 61 5.70 -28.97 -10.33
C ALA A 61 4.69 -27.83 -10.11
N CYS A 62 3.39 -28.14 -10.12
CA CYS A 62 2.34 -27.16 -9.83
C CYS A 62 2.44 -26.65 -8.40
N ALA A 63 2.58 -27.54 -7.41
CA ALA A 63 2.73 -27.13 -6.01
C ALA A 63 3.93 -26.20 -5.80
N ALA A 64 5.06 -26.49 -6.45
CA ALA A 64 6.25 -25.62 -6.42
C ALA A 64 5.96 -24.24 -7.02
N VAL A 65 5.28 -24.17 -8.17
CA VAL A 65 4.89 -22.90 -8.80
C VAL A 65 3.91 -22.14 -7.90
N LEU A 66 2.84 -22.79 -7.41
CA LEU A 66 1.85 -22.14 -6.54
C LEU A 66 2.53 -21.54 -5.29
N SER A 67 3.42 -22.29 -4.66
CA SER A 67 4.19 -21.83 -3.50
C SER A 67 5.11 -20.64 -3.80
N GLN A 68 5.74 -20.61 -4.98
CA GLN A 68 6.60 -19.50 -5.39
C GLN A 68 5.81 -18.21 -5.65
N TYR A 69 4.59 -18.33 -6.19
CA TYR A 69 3.79 -17.18 -6.58
C TYR A 69 2.87 -16.65 -5.47
N ASP A 70 2.75 -17.36 -4.35
CA ASP A 70 1.99 -16.95 -3.16
C ASP A 70 0.57 -16.50 -3.53
N ILE A 71 -0.14 -17.38 -4.24
CA ILE A 71 -1.36 -17.02 -4.99
C ILE A 71 -2.51 -16.70 -4.04
N ASN A 72 -2.63 -17.42 -2.93
CA ASN A 72 -3.68 -17.15 -1.94
C ASN A 72 -3.53 -15.77 -1.29
N ASN A 73 -2.31 -15.35 -0.96
CA ASN A 73 -2.09 -14.01 -0.41
C ASN A 73 -2.42 -12.93 -1.44
N LYS A 74 -2.11 -13.15 -2.72
CA LYS A 74 -2.51 -12.24 -3.80
C LYS A 74 -4.02 -12.17 -3.98
N GLU A 75 -4.74 -13.28 -3.84
CA GLU A 75 -6.20 -13.30 -3.85
C GLU A 75 -6.77 -12.44 -2.72
N ILE A 76 -6.24 -12.57 -1.50
CA ILE A 76 -6.66 -11.77 -0.34
C ILE A 76 -6.45 -10.27 -0.61
N LEU A 77 -5.28 -9.89 -1.16
CA LEU A 77 -4.99 -8.49 -1.49
C LEU A 77 -5.96 -7.94 -2.55
N LEU A 78 -6.28 -8.74 -3.57
CA LEU A 78 -7.26 -8.35 -4.59
C LEU A 78 -8.67 -8.21 -4.02
N GLU A 79 -9.07 -9.12 -3.12
CA GLU A 79 -10.38 -9.06 -2.48
C GLU A 79 -10.50 -7.83 -1.56
N GLN A 80 -9.45 -7.53 -0.79
CA GLN A 80 -9.37 -6.31 0.02
C GLN A 80 -9.46 -5.06 -0.86
N ALA A 81 -8.64 -4.99 -1.91
CA ALA A 81 -8.65 -3.87 -2.84
C ALA A 81 -10.03 -3.64 -3.47
N ASN A 82 -10.71 -4.71 -3.91
CA ASN A 82 -12.05 -4.63 -4.50
C ASN A 82 -13.12 -4.15 -3.50
N LYS A 83 -12.95 -4.41 -2.19
CA LYS A 83 -13.86 -3.94 -1.15
C LYS A 83 -13.60 -2.50 -0.74
N THR A 84 -12.33 -2.08 -0.68
CA THR A 84 -11.94 -0.77 -0.13
C THR A 84 -11.85 0.32 -1.18
N LEU A 85 -11.55 -0.02 -2.43
CA LEU A 85 -11.34 0.96 -3.50
C LEU A 85 -12.66 1.21 -4.24
N ASN A 86 -13.32 2.31 -3.91
CA ASN A 86 -14.50 2.81 -4.63
C ASN A 86 -14.08 3.53 -5.93
N HIS A 87 -13.48 2.80 -6.86
CA HIS A 87 -13.05 3.36 -8.14
C HIS A 87 -13.69 2.60 -9.30
N THR A 88 -14.23 3.34 -10.27
CA THR A 88 -14.80 2.76 -11.50
C THR A 88 -13.73 2.18 -12.42
N LYS A 89 -12.46 2.61 -12.27
CA LYS A 89 -11.33 2.14 -13.06
C LYS A 89 -10.05 2.09 -12.22
N SER A 90 -9.42 0.91 -12.17
CA SER A 90 -8.10 0.75 -11.56
C SER A 90 -7.03 1.48 -12.37
N TRP A 91 -6.08 2.10 -11.68
CA TRP A 91 -4.89 2.65 -12.32
C TRP A 91 -4.10 1.54 -13.05
N ARG A 92 -3.46 1.94 -14.15
CA ARG A 92 -2.58 1.11 -14.97
C ARG A 92 -1.36 1.97 -15.34
N PRO A 93 -0.15 1.39 -15.43
CA PRO A 93 1.02 2.11 -15.91
C PRO A 93 0.71 2.76 -17.26
N SER A 94 1.02 4.04 -17.38
CA SER A 94 0.73 4.82 -18.59
C SER A 94 1.70 4.51 -19.73
N GLY A 95 2.86 3.91 -19.39
CA GLY A 95 3.98 3.74 -20.31
C GLY A 95 4.94 4.92 -20.32
N ASP A 96 4.61 6.00 -19.61
CA ASP A 96 5.48 7.13 -19.35
C ASP A 96 5.95 7.09 -17.88
N PRO A 97 7.23 6.77 -17.63
CA PRO A 97 7.78 6.70 -16.28
C PRO A 97 7.62 8.00 -15.49
N GLU A 98 7.67 9.16 -16.14
CA GLU A 98 7.60 10.45 -15.45
C GLU A 98 6.20 10.71 -14.91
N ILE A 99 5.16 10.37 -15.70
CA ILE A 99 3.76 10.43 -15.27
C ILE A 99 3.50 9.45 -14.13
N ASP A 100 3.98 8.22 -14.27
CA ASP A 100 3.76 7.16 -13.29
C ASP A 100 4.46 7.48 -11.95
N ILE A 101 5.70 7.97 -11.99
CA ILE A 101 6.44 8.42 -10.79
C ILE A 101 5.74 9.60 -10.12
N ARG A 102 5.31 10.61 -10.89
CA ARG A 102 4.59 11.76 -10.32
C ARG A 102 3.31 11.33 -9.63
N ALA A 103 2.55 10.40 -10.21
CA ALA A 103 1.35 9.84 -9.60
C ALA A 103 1.68 9.13 -8.27
N HIS A 104 2.76 8.34 -8.23
CA HIS A 104 3.21 7.68 -7.01
C HIS A 104 3.68 8.63 -5.91
N LEU A 105 4.29 9.76 -6.27
CA LEU A 105 4.77 10.77 -5.31
C LEU A 105 3.67 11.74 -4.85
N LEU A 106 2.55 11.82 -5.56
CA LEU A 106 1.48 12.77 -5.28
C LEU A 106 0.94 12.70 -3.83
N PRO A 107 0.67 11.51 -3.23
CA PRO A 107 0.20 11.43 -1.85
C PRO A 107 1.21 11.98 -0.84
N LEU A 108 2.50 11.70 -1.05
CA LEU A 108 3.59 12.19 -0.21
C LEU A 108 3.70 13.72 -0.30
N ASN A 109 3.68 14.25 -1.52
CA ASN A 109 3.73 15.69 -1.76
C ASN A 109 2.53 16.41 -1.12
N LYS A 110 1.33 15.82 -1.21
CA LYS A 110 0.13 16.37 -0.57
C LYS A 110 0.29 16.43 0.95
N SER A 111 0.71 15.34 1.58
CA SER A 111 0.95 15.31 3.03
C SER A 111 2.02 16.32 3.46
N TYR A 112 3.10 16.45 2.69
CA TYR A 112 4.15 17.43 2.97
C TYR A 112 3.65 18.88 2.87
N MET A 113 2.84 19.19 1.86
CA MET A 113 2.22 20.51 1.71
C MET A 113 1.24 20.83 2.85
N GLU A 114 0.44 19.86 3.29
CA GLU A 114 -0.48 20.00 4.43
C GLU A 114 0.29 20.30 5.73
N ASN A 115 1.43 19.62 5.95
CA ASN A 115 2.29 19.88 7.10
C ASN A 115 2.92 21.28 7.06
N LEU A 116 3.44 21.71 5.90
CA LEU A 116 4.00 23.06 5.74
C LEU A 116 2.94 24.14 5.97
N SER A 117 1.74 23.95 5.43
CA SER A 117 0.62 24.87 5.64
C SER A 117 0.28 24.98 7.13
N SER A 118 0.21 23.84 7.83
CA SER A 118 -0.11 23.81 9.26
C SER A 118 0.98 24.52 10.08
N TYR A 119 2.25 24.26 9.77
CA TYR A 119 3.38 24.91 10.42
C TYR A 119 3.42 26.43 10.18
N SER A 120 3.13 26.87 8.95
CA SER A 120 3.03 28.30 8.64
C SER A 120 1.93 28.99 9.44
N GLN A 121 0.76 28.37 9.56
CA GLN A 121 -0.35 28.92 10.34
C GLN A 121 -0.02 29.03 11.83
N GLU A 122 0.73 28.07 12.37
CA GLU A 122 1.20 28.11 13.76
C GLU A 122 2.17 29.29 13.98
N LEU A 123 3.13 29.48 13.07
CA LEU A 123 4.06 30.60 13.12
C LEU A 123 3.35 31.96 13.02
N ASP A 124 2.40 32.10 12.11
CA ASP A 124 1.62 33.34 11.95
C ASP A 124 0.82 33.66 13.22
N SER A 125 0.25 32.64 13.87
CA SER A 125 -0.47 32.78 15.13
C SER A 125 0.44 33.23 16.26
N GLU A 126 1.64 32.65 16.38
CA GLU A 126 2.64 33.05 17.37
C GLU A 126 3.17 34.47 17.13
N LEU A 127 3.43 34.84 15.87
CA LEU A 127 3.82 36.21 15.51
C LEU A 127 2.72 37.21 15.89
N GLY A 128 1.46 36.90 15.61
CA GLY A 128 0.32 37.72 16.02
C GLY A 128 0.28 37.92 17.54
N ARG A 129 0.47 36.83 18.30
CA ARG A 129 0.51 36.86 19.77
C ARG A 129 1.65 37.73 20.30
N ARG A 130 2.87 37.57 19.76
CA ARG A 130 4.05 38.35 20.15
C ARG A 130 3.93 39.83 19.79
N SER A 131 3.36 40.13 18.62
CA SER A 131 3.11 41.50 18.19
C SER A 131 2.14 42.22 19.13
N GLU A 132 1.07 41.52 19.54
CA GLU A 132 0.11 42.06 20.51
C GLU A 132 0.73 42.28 21.90
N GLU A 133 1.60 41.37 22.38
CA GLU A 133 2.38 41.57 23.61
C GLU A 133 3.24 42.84 23.53
N LEU A 134 3.97 43.03 22.43
CA LEU A 134 4.80 44.23 22.21
C LEU A 134 3.96 45.51 22.16
N ARG A 135 2.78 45.46 21.51
CA ARG A 135 1.86 46.60 21.45
C ARG A 135 1.39 47.01 22.84
N ARG A 136 1.03 46.05 23.69
CA ARG A 136 0.63 46.31 25.08
C ARG A 136 1.77 46.90 25.90
N LEU A 137 2.96 46.31 25.81
CA LEU A 137 4.13 46.79 26.53
C LEU A 137 4.48 48.23 26.14
N ARG A 138 4.40 48.55 24.83
CA ARG A 138 4.61 49.91 24.33
C ARG A 138 3.59 50.89 24.91
N GLN A 139 2.32 50.50 25.01
CA GLN A 139 1.29 51.36 25.60
C GLN A 139 1.57 51.61 27.09
N THR A 140 1.86 50.55 27.86
CA THR A 140 2.21 50.67 29.28
C THR A 140 3.39 51.61 29.50
N LEU A 141 4.47 51.46 28.71
CA LEU A 141 5.63 52.37 28.76
C LEU A 141 5.26 53.83 28.47
N TYR A 142 4.36 54.06 27.51
CA TYR A 142 3.90 55.40 27.17
C TYR A 142 3.11 56.03 28.32
N ASP A 143 2.22 55.24 28.94
CA ASP A 143 1.42 55.66 30.08
C ASP A 143 2.31 55.97 31.30
N GLU A 144 3.29 55.10 31.60
CA GLU A 144 4.29 55.33 32.66
C GLU A 144 5.10 56.61 32.43
N VAL A 145 5.54 56.87 31.20
CA VAL A 145 6.26 58.11 30.86
C VAL A 145 5.40 59.35 31.10
N ILE A 146 4.10 59.30 30.79
CA ILE A 146 3.16 60.39 31.08
C ILE A 146 3.06 60.60 32.60
N GLU A 147 2.90 59.53 33.37
CA GLU A 147 2.85 59.61 34.83
C GLU A 147 4.13 60.21 35.41
N PHE A 148 5.31 59.75 34.99
CA PHE A 148 6.60 60.29 35.42
C PHE A 148 6.74 61.78 35.10
N ARG A 149 6.32 62.22 33.92
CA ARG A 149 6.32 63.66 33.57
C ARG A 149 5.42 64.46 34.49
N SER A 150 4.20 63.98 34.75
CA SER A 150 3.28 64.64 35.66
C SER A 150 3.81 64.72 37.09
N LEU A 151 4.52 63.68 37.55
CA LEU A 151 5.15 63.65 38.87
C LEU A 151 6.33 64.63 38.95
N ALA A 152 7.16 64.68 37.91
CA ALA A 152 8.27 65.63 37.81
C ALA A 152 7.76 67.08 37.83
N GLU A 153 6.68 67.40 37.11
CA GLU A 153 6.04 68.72 37.16
C GLU A 153 5.51 69.04 38.57
N LYS A 154 4.85 68.09 39.23
CA LYS A 154 4.38 68.28 40.62
C LYS A 154 5.53 68.55 41.58
N LEU A 155 6.62 67.78 41.49
CA LEU A 155 7.82 67.98 42.31
C LEU A 155 8.47 69.35 42.06
N GLN A 156 8.55 69.78 40.79
CA GLN A 156 9.05 71.09 40.43
C GLN A 156 8.20 72.22 41.03
N ASN A 157 6.87 72.08 40.98
CA ASN A 157 5.94 73.04 41.58
C ASN A 157 6.07 73.10 43.11
N VAL A 158 6.23 71.94 43.78
CA VAL A 158 6.48 71.89 45.23
C VAL A 158 7.82 72.53 45.59
N SER A 159 8.90 72.26 44.84
CA SER A 159 10.21 72.87 45.07
C SER A 159 10.20 74.39 44.90
N SER A 160 9.42 74.90 43.93
CA SER A 160 9.24 76.34 43.69
C SER A 160 8.39 77.00 44.79
N SER A 161 7.49 76.24 45.42
CA SER A 161 6.61 76.73 46.50
C SER A 161 7.28 76.67 47.89
N SER A 162 8.34 75.88 48.05
CA SER A 162 9.09 75.72 49.32
C SER A 162 10.28 76.68 49.46
N ASN A 163 10.59 77.48 48.42
CA ASN A 163 11.63 78.51 48.42
C ASN A 163 11.06 79.94 48.60
N VAL A 164 9.87 80.05 49.20
CA VAL A 164 9.26 81.32 49.66
C VAL A 164 9.25 81.34 51.18
#